data_AF-A0A497QY37-F1
#
_entry.id   AF-A0A497QY37-F1
#
_cell.length_a   1.000
_cell.length_b   1.000
_cell.length_c   1.000
_cell.angle_alpha   90.00
_cell.angle_beta   90.00
_cell.angle_gamma   90.00
#
_symmetry.space_group_name_H-M   'P 1'
#
loop_
_entity.id
_entity.type
_entity.pdbx_description
1 polymer ?
#
loop_
_entity_poly.entity_id
_entity_poly.type
_entity_poly.pdbx_seq_one_letter_code
_entity_poly.pdbx_strand_id
1 'polypeptide(L)'
;VYEGQPHPEIGPTTNHQYCPTLRDKIEDSKVPEGVRSIPEIVINGLTLDDVKKAMRIAMLTASKCKGVLKISAGNFGGKLGKYKIHLRELYNKIQVK
;
A
#
# COMPACT_ATOMS: atom_id res chain seq x y z
N VAL A 1 8.78 -2.77 -13.20
CA VAL A 1 7.66 -1.91 -13.65
C VAL A 1 7.84 -1.47 -15.10
N TYR A 2 9.09 -1.36 -15.59
CA TYR A 2 9.39 -1.09 -17.00
C TYR A 2 10.33 -2.16 -17.58
N GLU A 3 9.97 -3.44 -17.45
CA GLU A 3 10.69 -4.47 -18.22
C GLU A 3 10.33 -4.29 -19.70
N GLY A 4 11.29 -3.87 -20.52
CA GLY A 4 11.10 -3.70 -21.97
C GLY A 4 10.49 -2.35 -22.40
N GLN A 5 10.45 -1.34 -21.53
CA GLN A 5 9.96 0.01 -21.88
C GLN A 5 11.00 1.07 -21.51
N PRO A 6 11.17 2.14 -22.31
CA PRO A 6 12.02 3.26 -21.94
C PRO A 6 11.56 3.83 -20.59
N HIS A 7 12.50 4.13 -19.70
CA HIS A 7 12.17 4.91 -18.50
C HIS A 7 11.59 6.25 -18.95
N PRO A 8 10.42 6.66 -18.45
CA PRO A 8 9.84 7.93 -18.85
C PRO A 8 10.78 9.07 -18.42
N GLU A 9 10.95 10.08 -19.27
CA GLU A 9 11.79 11.26 -18.99
C GLU A 9 11.29 12.04 -17.75
N ILE A 10 10.00 11.90 -17.49
CA ILE A 10 9.29 12.40 -16.33
C ILE A 10 9.08 11.20 -15.41
N GLY A 11 9.31 11.34 -14.11
CA GLY A 11 9.31 10.23 -13.14
C GLY A 11 8.03 9.36 -13.11
N PRO A 12 7.91 8.42 -12.15
CA PRO A 12 6.76 7.53 -12.10
C PRO A 12 5.46 8.34 -12.07
N THR A 13 4.53 7.98 -12.94
CA THR A 13 3.22 8.63 -13.04
C THR A 13 2.36 8.30 -11.82
N THR A 14 1.25 9.02 -11.67
CA THR A 14 0.26 8.68 -10.63
C THR A 14 -0.26 7.25 -10.81
N ASN A 15 -0.53 6.57 -9.69
CA ASN A 15 -1.21 5.28 -9.68
C ASN A 15 -2.72 5.47 -9.93
N HIS A 16 -3.06 5.82 -11.17
CA HIS A 16 -4.40 6.25 -11.59
C HIS A 16 -5.50 5.23 -11.24
N GLN A 17 -5.20 3.92 -11.24
CA GLN A 17 -6.13 2.87 -10.82
C GLN A 17 -6.65 3.08 -9.39
N TYR A 18 -5.91 3.76 -8.52
CA TYR A 18 -6.28 4.06 -7.14
C TYR A 18 -6.64 5.54 -6.91
N CYS A 19 -6.87 6.33 -7.97
CA CYS A 19 -7.32 7.72 -7.83
C CYS A 19 -8.85 7.79 -7.64
N PRO A 20 -9.37 8.24 -6.49
CA PRO A 20 -10.82 8.30 -6.25
C PRO A 20 -11.56 9.22 -7.25
N THR A 21 -10.91 10.28 -7.72
CA THR A 21 -11.46 11.24 -8.70
C THR A 21 -11.56 10.67 -10.12
N LEU A 22 -10.92 9.53 -10.38
CA LEU A 22 -10.92 8.84 -11.67
C LEU A 22 -11.81 7.59 -11.66
N ARG A 23 -12.36 7.17 -10.51
CA ARG A 23 -13.09 5.90 -10.36
C ARG A 23 -14.15 5.67 -11.45
N ASP A 24 -14.96 6.69 -11.72
CA ASP A 24 -16.07 6.60 -12.66
C ASP A 24 -15.67 7.07 -14.09
N LYS A 25 -14.37 7.24 -14.33
CA LYS A 25 -13.78 7.74 -15.60
C LYS A 25 -12.83 6.75 -16.27
N ILE A 26 -12.48 5.65 -15.60
CA ILE A 26 -11.58 4.60 -16.11
C ILE A 26 -12.19 3.23 -15.85
N GLU A 27 -12.01 2.28 -16.77
CA GLU A 27 -12.60 0.95 -16.67
C GLU A 27 -11.88 0.05 -15.64
N ASP A 28 -10.59 0.28 -15.42
CA ASP A 28 -9.72 -0.55 -14.59
C ASP A 28 -9.51 0.01 -13.17
N SER A 29 -10.45 0.82 -12.69
CA SER A 29 -10.38 1.39 -11.34
C SER A 29 -10.35 0.29 -10.28
N LYS A 30 -9.44 0.46 -9.32
CA LYS A 30 -9.27 -0.39 -8.13
C LYS A 30 -9.74 0.31 -6.86
N VAL A 31 -10.37 1.49 -6.97
CA VAL A 31 -10.92 2.23 -5.84
C VAL A 31 -12.18 1.50 -5.33
N PRO A 32 -12.20 0.99 -4.09
CA PRO A 32 -13.39 0.35 -3.55
C PRO A 32 -14.58 1.30 -3.45
N GLU A 33 -15.79 0.74 -3.47
CA GLU A 33 -17.01 1.50 -3.25
C GLU A 33 -16.98 2.25 -1.89
N GLY A 34 -17.54 3.46 -1.84
CA GLY A 34 -17.54 4.31 -0.65
C GLY A 34 -16.21 4.99 -0.31
N VAL A 35 -15.10 4.64 -0.96
CA VAL A 35 -13.79 5.26 -0.73
C VAL A 35 -13.69 6.60 -1.45
N ARG A 36 -13.36 7.66 -0.70
CA ARG A 36 -13.17 9.04 -1.21
C ARG A 36 -11.72 9.52 -1.17
N SER A 37 -10.84 8.83 -0.45
CA SER A 37 -9.41 9.16 -0.31
C SER A 37 -8.60 7.91 -0.02
N ILE A 38 -7.38 7.82 -0.56
CA ILE A 38 -6.45 6.70 -0.36
C ILE A 38 -5.04 7.28 -0.08
N PRO A 39 -4.74 7.64 1.19
CA PRO A 39 -3.39 8.05 1.56
C PRO A 39 -2.45 6.84 1.69
N GLU A 40 -1.18 7.02 1.35
CA GLU A 40 -0.12 6.02 1.53
C GLU A 40 0.87 6.46 2.62
N ILE A 41 1.29 5.53 3.48
CA ILE A 41 2.34 5.74 4.47
C ILE A 41 3.55 4.90 4.06
N VAL A 42 4.64 5.56 3.68
CA VAL A 42 5.91 4.93 3.33
C VAL A 42 6.79 4.86 4.58
N ILE A 43 7.39 3.69 4.85
CA ILE A 43 8.20 3.43 6.04
C ILE A 43 9.57 2.90 5.63
N ASN A 44 10.62 3.62 6.01
CA ASN A 44 12.01 3.15 5.95
C ASN A 44 12.47 2.75 7.36
N GLY A 45 13.34 1.75 7.46
CA GLY A 45 13.89 1.28 8.73
C GLY A 45 15.29 0.69 8.57
N LEU A 46 16.02 0.59 9.67
CA LEU A 46 17.38 0.04 9.70
C LEU A 46 17.37 -1.48 9.53
N THR A 47 16.34 -2.15 10.04
CA THR A 47 16.13 -3.60 9.89
C THR A 47 14.75 -3.90 9.33
N LEU A 48 14.59 -5.13 8.77
CA LEU A 48 13.29 -5.61 8.33
C LEU A 48 12.27 -5.70 9.47
N ASP A 49 12.73 -6.02 10.68
CA ASP A 49 11.86 -6.14 11.84
C ASP A 49 11.37 -4.78 12.34
N ASP A 50 12.19 -3.72 12.24
CA ASP A 50 11.75 -2.34 12.51
C ASP A 50 10.60 -1.93 11.58
N VAL A 51 10.75 -2.20 10.27
CA VAL A 51 9.72 -1.91 9.27
C VAL A 51 8.45 -2.71 9.56
N LYS A 52 8.56 -4.02 9.83
CA LYS A 52 7.40 -4.87 10.17
C LYS A 52 6.67 -4.38 11.43
N LYS A 53 7.41 -3.99 12.47
CA LYS A 53 6.86 -3.45 13.72
C LYS A 53 6.13 -2.12 13.47
N ALA A 54 6.75 -1.21 12.73
CA ALA A 54 6.16 0.07 12.37
C ALA A 54 4.89 -0.10 11.52
N MET A 55 4.92 -0.94 10.48
CA MET A 55 3.74 -1.27 9.66
C MET A 55 2.59 -1.85 10.50
N ARG A 56 2.88 -2.75 11.44
CA ARG A 56 1.87 -3.33 12.33
C ARG A 56 1.20 -2.26 13.19
N ILE A 57 2.00 -1.39 13.83
CA ILE A 57 1.48 -0.30 14.68
C ILE A 57 0.65 0.68 13.84
N ALA A 58 1.16 1.10 12.68
CA ALA A 58 0.45 2.01 11.78
C ALA A 58 -0.90 1.42 11.34
N MET A 59 -0.95 0.16 10.91
CA MET A 59 -2.18 -0.52 10.51
C MET A 59 -3.20 -0.58 11.65
N LEU A 60 -2.79 -0.99 12.85
CA LEU A 60 -3.69 -1.13 14.01
C LEU A 60 -4.20 0.22 14.53
N THR A 61 -3.40 1.28 14.41
CA THR A 61 -3.81 2.63 14.78
C THR A 61 -4.74 3.21 13.73
N ALA A 62 -4.38 3.12 12.45
CA ALA A 62 -5.20 3.60 11.35
C ALA A 62 -6.57 2.90 11.30
N SER A 63 -6.65 1.60 11.60
CA SER A 63 -7.94 0.89 11.63
C SER A 63 -8.91 1.40 12.70
N LYS A 64 -8.44 2.17 13.68
CA LYS A 64 -9.28 2.79 14.72
C LYS A 64 -9.70 4.21 14.36
N CYS A 65 -9.15 4.80 13.31
CA CYS A 65 -9.53 6.14 12.86
C CYS A 65 -10.93 6.12 12.24
N LYS A 66 -11.80 7.03 12.68
CA LYS A 66 -13.17 7.16 12.15
C LYS A 66 -13.13 7.38 10.63
N GLY A 67 -13.89 6.58 9.89
CA GLY A 67 -14.00 6.69 8.43
C GLY A 67 -12.99 5.88 7.64
N VAL A 68 -12.08 5.14 8.29
CA VAL A 68 -11.22 4.17 7.59
C VAL A 68 -12.03 2.94 7.21
N LEU A 69 -12.11 2.68 5.90
CA LEU A 69 -12.88 1.56 5.35
C LEU A 69 -12.02 0.30 5.11
N LYS A 70 -10.75 0.49 4.75
CA LYS A 70 -9.86 -0.61 4.36
C LYS A 70 -8.40 -0.23 4.56
N ILE A 71 -7.58 -1.21 4.94
CA ILE A 71 -6.12 -1.13 4.89
C ILE A 71 -5.62 -2.08 3.80
N SER A 72 -4.64 -1.63 3.01
CA SER A 72 -3.98 -2.40 1.96
C SER A 72 -2.49 -2.07 1.92
N ALA A 73 -1.75 -2.68 0.99
CA ALA A 73 -0.35 -2.38 0.73
C ALA A 73 -0.06 -2.37 -0.78
N GLY A 74 0.68 -1.36 -1.24
CA GLY A 74 1.23 -1.31 -2.59
C GLY A 74 2.32 -2.36 -2.80
N ASN A 75 2.40 -2.92 -4.01
CA ASN A 75 3.47 -3.86 -4.39
C ASN A 75 3.69 -3.84 -5.91
N PHE A 76 4.81 -4.41 -6.36
CA PHE A 76 5.20 -4.50 -7.77
C PHE A 76 5.09 -5.93 -8.31
N GLY A 77 4.05 -6.68 -7.91
CA GLY A 77 3.84 -8.07 -8.33
C GLY A 77 4.94 -9.03 -7.87
N GLY A 78 5.71 -8.64 -6.85
CA GLY A 78 6.85 -9.42 -6.35
C GLY A 78 8.07 -9.47 -7.28
N LYS A 79 8.13 -8.63 -8.31
CA LYS A 79 9.20 -8.61 -9.33
C LYS A 79 10.34 -7.62 -9.07
N LEU A 80 10.16 -6.66 -8.15
CA LEU A 80 11.12 -5.57 -7.95
C LEU A 80 11.83 -5.60 -6.60
N GLY A 81 11.06 -5.65 -5.51
CA GLY A 81 11.61 -5.60 -4.15
C GLY A 81 12.12 -6.96 -3.67
N LYS A 82 13.26 -6.96 -2.98
CA LYS A 82 13.81 -8.15 -2.28
C LYS A 82 12.87 -8.67 -1.18
N TYR A 83 12.19 -7.76 -0.48
CA TYR A 83 11.35 -8.09 0.67
C TYR A 83 9.87 -8.11 0.29
N LYS A 84 9.14 -9.08 0.85
CA LYS A 84 7.68 -9.20 0.77
C LYS A 84 7.14 -9.23 2.20
N ILE A 85 6.33 -8.24 2.56
CA ILE A 85 5.74 -8.13 3.90
C ILE A 85 4.24 -8.31 3.77
N HIS A 86 3.73 -9.46 4.22
CA HIS A 86 2.31 -9.78 4.13
C HIS A 86 1.55 -9.23 5.34
N LEU A 87 0.57 -8.35 5.10
CA LEU A 87 -0.24 -7.73 6.16
C LEU A 87 -0.95 -8.76 7.05
N ARG A 88 -1.36 -9.90 6.49
CA ARG A 88 -2.01 -10.98 7.25
C ARG A 88 -1.08 -11.60 8.27
N GLU A 89 0.20 -11.80 7.93
CA GLU A 89 1.21 -12.28 8.88
C GLU A 89 1.45 -11.24 9.98
N LEU A 90 1.51 -9.95 9.60
CA LEU A 90 1.65 -8.86 10.56
C LEU A 90 0.46 -8.75 11.50
N TYR A 91 -0.75 -9.08 11.07
CA TYR A 91 -1.94 -9.09 11.93
C TYR A 91 -1.94 -10.31 12.86
N ASN A 92 -1.71 -11.50 12.30
CA ASN A 92 -1.84 -12.79 12.99
C ASN A 92 -0.74 -13.06 14.03
N LYS A 93 0.40 -12.35 14.01
CA LYS A 93 1.39 -12.41 15.10
C LYS A 93 0.82 -11.81 16.40
N ILE A 94 -0.09 -12.52 17.05
CA ILE A 94 -0.43 -12.38 18.46
C ILE A 94 0.70 -13.08 19.22
N GLN A 95 1.78 -12.36 19.49
CA GLN A 95 2.64 -12.66 20.62
C GLN A 95 2.51 -11.48 21.57
N VAL A 96 1.46 -11.54 22.39
CA VAL A 96 1.51 -10.92 23.70
C VAL A 96 2.32 -11.91 24.54
N LYS A 97 3.55 -11.54 24.86
CA LYS A 97 4.18 -12.01 26.10
C LYS A 97 3.50 -11.27 27.25
#